data_AF-A0AAE3F3H9-F1
#
_entry.id   AF-A0AAE3F3H9-F1
#
_cell.length_a   1.000
_cell.length_b   1.000
_cell.length_c   1.000
_cell.angle_alpha   90.00
_cell.angle_beta   90.00
_cell.angle_gamma   90.00
#
_symmetry.space_group_name_H-M   'P 1'
#
loop_
_entity.id
_entity.type
_entity.pdbx_description
1 polymer ?
#
loop_
_entity_poly.entity_id
_entity_poly.type
_entity_poly.pdbx_seq_one_letter_code
_entity_poly.pdbx_strand_id
1 'polypeptide(L)'
;MNREKYMSDWFTSEQEEADKMMEQIIEACRKQDTQKLKELFSENSRKNIKNIDVKINELFQYLKGDIQTFEGDCASSSDSDHGKKIIELDGMYNISTSSEKYHMNFYMYSQNDSDSKAVGLYKIEIALESEVAEDNFIWDNPPNGIFVGGQN
;
A
#
# COMPACT_ATOMS: atom_id res chain seq x y z
N MET A 1 -23.66 -12.57 23.20
CA MET A 1 -22.99 -11.30 22.81
C MET A 1 -21.50 -11.57 22.87
N ASN A 2 -20.83 -11.68 21.72
CA ASN A 2 -19.53 -12.35 21.62
C ASN A 2 -18.39 -11.44 22.11
N ARG A 3 -17.79 -11.77 23.26
CA ARG A 3 -16.67 -11.03 23.87
C ARG A 3 -15.45 -10.97 22.94
N GLU A 4 -15.27 -12.00 22.11
CA GLU A 4 -14.19 -12.11 21.13
C GLU A 4 -14.25 -11.03 20.05
N LYS A 5 -15.46 -10.67 19.58
CA LYS A 5 -15.66 -9.60 18.59
C LYS A 5 -15.27 -8.23 19.14
N TYR A 6 -15.54 -7.98 20.42
CA TYR A 6 -15.15 -6.72 21.08
C TYR A 6 -13.65 -6.66 21.40
N MET A 7 -12.98 -7.80 21.57
CA MET A 7 -11.52 -7.85 21.77
C MET A 7 -10.74 -7.74 20.46
N SER A 8 -11.25 -8.31 19.35
CA SER A 8 -10.64 -8.12 18.01
C SER A 8 -10.74 -6.68 17.52
N ASP A 9 -11.82 -5.98 17.88
CA ASP A 9 -12.01 -4.56 17.58
C ASP A 9 -11.06 -3.65 18.40
N TRP A 10 -10.39 -4.19 19.43
CA TRP A 10 -9.48 -3.44 20.31
C TRP A 10 -7.98 -3.67 20.02
N PHE A 11 -7.62 -4.77 19.35
CA PHE A 11 -6.25 -5.03 18.91
C PHE A 11 -6.29 -5.77 17.57
N THR A 12 -6.39 -5.01 16.48
CA THR A 12 -5.98 -5.50 15.16
C THR A 12 -4.46 -5.44 15.11
N SER A 13 -3.79 -6.53 14.71
CA SER A 13 -2.33 -6.48 14.54
C SER A 13 -1.94 -5.60 13.36
N GLU A 14 -0.72 -5.07 13.36
CA GLU A 14 -0.20 -4.26 12.25
C GLU A 14 -0.21 -5.06 10.93
N GLN A 15 0.06 -6.37 11.00
CA GLN A 15 -0.09 -7.29 9.87
C GLN A 15 -1.55 -7.37 9.39
N GLU A 16 -2.52 -7.52 10.28
CA GLU A 16 -3.93 -7.57 9.89
C GLU A 16 -4.42 -6.26 9.27
N GLU A 17 -3.89 -5.11 9.71
CA GLU A 17 -4.19 -3.81 9.11
C GLU A 17 -3.58 -3.68 7.72
N ALA A 18 -2.33 -4.11 7.55
CA ALA A 18 -1.67 -4.16 6.25
C ALA A 18 -2.39 -5.12 5.29
N ASP A 19 -2.81 -6.30 5.73
CA ASP A 19 -3.57 -7.26 4.92
C ASP A 19 -4.90 -6.66 4.46
N LYS A 20 -5.63 -5.97 5.37
CA LYS A 20 -6.87 -5.26 5.01
C LYS A 20 -6.62 -4.14 4.00
N MET A 21 -5.52 -3.40 4.13
CA MET A 21 -5.13 -2.37 3.16
C MET A 21 -4.84 -3.02 1.80
N MET A 22 -4.08 -4.10 1.78
CA MET A 22 -3.76 -4.85 0.58
C MET A 22 -5.01 -5.40 -0.11
N GLU A 23 -5.96 -5.97 0.64
CA GLU A 23 -7.26 -6.40 0.13
C GLU A 23 -8.01 -5.28 -0.58
N GLN A 24 -8.03 -4.07 0.00
CA GLN A 24 -8.69 -2.91 -0.59
C GLN A 24 -7.99 -2.41 -1.86
N ILE A 25 -6.66 -2.42 -1.87
CA ILE A 25 -5.85 -2.11 -3.07
C ILE A 25 -6.18 -3.11 -4.18
N ILE A 26 -6.13 -4.41 -3.90
CA ILE A 26 -6.44 -5.48 -4.87
C ILE A 26 -7.87 -5.37 -5.38
N GLU A 27 -8.84 -5.08 -4.52
CA GLU A 27 -10.23 -4.90 -4.95
C GLU A 27 -10.37 -3.72 -5.92
N ALA A 28 -9.70 -2.60 -5.66
CA ALA A 28 -9.68 -1.45 -6.56
C ALA A 28 -8.99 -1.80 -7.89
N CYS A 29 -7.85 -2.50 -7.86
CA CYS A 29 -7.14 -2.95 -9.06
C CYS A 29 -7.99 -3.89 -9.92
N ARG A 30 -8.65 -4.89 -9.32
CA ARG A 30 -9.55 -5.83 -10.02
C ARG A 30 -10.70 -5.13 -10.73
N LYS A 31 -11.24 -4.08 -10.11
CA LYS A 31 -12.36 -3.29 -10.67
C LYS A 31 -11.91 -2.13 -11.55
N GLN A 32 -10.60 -1.87 -11.62
CA GLN A 32 -10.01 -0.64 -12.16
C GLN A 32 -10.70 0.62 -11.61
N ASP A 33 -11.02 0.60 -10.32
CA ASP A 33 -11.76 1.66 -9.64
C ASP A 33 -10.78 2.75 -9.16
N THR A 34 -10.54 3.73 -10.04
CA THR A 34 -9.62 4.84 -9.77
C THR A 34 -10.01 5.60 -8.50
N GLN A 35 -11.31 5.85 -8.29
CA GLN A 35 -11.78 6.62 -7.15
C GLN A 35 -11.57 5.86 -5.85
N LYS A 36 -11.89 4.56 -5.83
CA LYS A 36 -11.66 3.72 -4.65
C LYS A 36 -10.19 3.67 -4.26
N LEU A 37 -9.27 3.43 -5.21
CA LEU A 37 -7.83 3.41 -4.87
C LEU A 37 -7.36 4.79 -4.40
N LYS A 38 -7.81 5.87 -5.04
CA LYS A 38 -7.48 7.24 -4.64
C LYS A 38 -7.94 7.56 -3.21
N GLU A 39 -9.09 7.06 -2.79
CA GLU A 39 -9.64 7.29 -1.45
C GLU A 39 -8.82 6.64 -0.34
N LEU A 40 -8.05 5.60 -0.65
CA LEU A 40 -7.10 4.97 0.29
C LEU A 40 -5.87 5.84 0.59
N PHE A 41 -5.52 6.78 -0.30
CA PHE A 41 -4.46 7.74 -0.06
C PHE A 41 -4.87 8.79 0.97
N SER A 42 -3.93 9.17 1.81
CA SER A 42 -4.13 10.24 2.80
C SER A 42 -4.50 11.57 2.13
N GLU A 43 -5.17 12.45 2.88
CA GLU A 43 -5.53 13.78 2.35
C GLU A 43 -4.29 14.55 1.88
N ASN A 44 -3.19 14.46 2.62
CA ASN A 44 -1.92 15.07 2.25
C ASN A 44 -1.38 14.49 0.93
N SER A 45 -1.35 13.17 0.79
CA SER A 45 -0.86 12.52 -0.42
C SER A 45 -1.71 12.84 -1.65
N ARG A 46 -3.05 12.83 -1.52
CA ARG A 46 -3.94 13.21 -2.64
C ARG A 46 -3.69 14.62 -3.17
N LYS A 47 -3.21 15.55 -2.34
CA LYS A 47 -2.87 16.93 -2.74
C LYS A 47 -1.47 17.04 -3.34
N ASN A 48 -0.53 16.25 -2.85
CA ASN A 48 0.89 16.37 -3.17
C ASN A 48 1.32 15.49 -4.35
N ILE A 49 0.62 14.37 -4.61
CA ILE A 49 0.86 13.53 -5.79
C ILE A 49 0.26 14.21 -7.02
N LYS A 50 1.12 14.76 -7.88
CA LYS A 50 0.71 15.33 -9.16
C LYS A 50 0.09 14.24 -10.04
N ASN A 51 -1.06 14.57 -10.63
CA ASN A 51 -1.80 13.68 -11.55
C ASN A 51 -2.04 12.28 -10.97
N ILE A 52 -2.42 12.19 -9.70
CA ILE A 52 -2.65 10.91 -9.02
C ILE A 52 -3.59 9.97 -9.79
N ASP A 53 -4.62 10.48 -10.45
CA ASP A 53 -5.54 9.69 -11.27
C ASP A 53 -4.85 9.04 -12.47
N VAL A 54 -3.90 9.74 -13.10
CA VAL A 54 -3.10 9.18 -14.21
C VAL A 54 -2.19 8.08 -13.69
N LYS A 55 -1.51 8.30 -12.57
CA LYS A 55 -0.62 7.30 -11.96
C LYS A 55 -1.35 6.05 -11.47
N ILE A 56 -2.56 6.20 -10.93
CA ILE A 56 -3.43 5.06 -10.59
C ILE A 56 -3.77 4.25 -11.85
N ASN A 57 -4.11 4.93 -12.95
CA ASN A 57 -4.37 4.24 -14.21
C ASN A 57 -3.11 3.56 -14.76
N GLU A 58 -1.93 4.16 -14.64
CA GLU A 58 -0.65 3.52 -14.99
C GLU A 58 -0.44 2.22 -14.20
N LEU A 59 -0.69 2.22 -12.89
CA LEU A 59 -0.67 1.02 -12.05
C LEU A 59 -1.65 -0.07 -12.55
N PHE A 60 -2.89 0.30 -12.86
CA PHE A 60 -3.86 -0.66 -13.40
C PHE A 60 -3.44 -1.25 -14.74
N GLN A 61 -2.83 -0.43 -15.61
CA GLN A 61 -2.32 -0.93 -16.89
C GLN A 61 -1.05 -1.75 -16.73
N TYR A 62 -0.27 -1.53 -15.67
CA TYR A 62 0.94 -2.29 -15.38
C TYR A 62 0.62 -3.73 -14.99
N LEU A 63 -0.41 -3.94 -14.17
CA LEU A 63 -0.90 -5.25 -13.77
C LEU A 63 -1.53 -5.99 -14.97
N LYS A 64 -0.80 -6.92 -15.55
CA LYS A 64 -1.27 -7.83 -16.61
C LYS A 64 -1.86 -9.11 -16.03
N GLY A 65 -2.95 -9.58 -16.64
CA GLY A 65 -3.64 -10.80 -16.22
C GLY A 65 -4.61 -10.57 -15.06
N ASP A 66 -5.40 -11.59 -14.76
CA ASP A 66 -6.37 -11.56 -13.67
C ASP A 66 -5.64 -11.83 -12.34
N ILE A 67 -5.85 -10.97 -11.35
CA ILE A 67 -5.22 -11.13 -10.02
C ILE A 67 -5.83 -12.32 -9.28
N GLN A 68 -5.01 -13.33 -8.98
CA GLN A 68 -5.43 -14.58 -8.35
C GLN A 68 -5.20 -14.56 -6.83
N THR A 69 -3.96 -14.32 -6.41
CA THR A 69 -3.55 -14.34 -5.00
C THR A 69 -2.63 -13.18 -4.67
N PHE A 70 -2.59 -12.85 -3.38
CA PHE A 70 -1.55 -12.01 -2.80
C PHE A 70 -1.12 -12.63 -1.46
N GLU A 71 0.15 -12.49 -1.11
CA GLU A 71 0.71 -12.90 0.17
C GLU A 71 1.88 -11.97 0.51
N GLY A 72 2.13 -11.72 1.79
CA GLY A 72 3.16 -10.76 2.18
C GLY A 72 3.23 -10.58 3.68
N ASP A 73 4.07 -9.65 4.09
CA ASP A 73 4.24 -9.25 5.47
C ASP A 73 4.24 -7.72 5.61
N CYS A 74 4.23 -7.28 6.86
CA CYS A 74 4.25 -5.89 7.24
C CYS A 74 5.41 -5.64 8.20
N ALA A 75 6.24 -4.65 7.88
CA ALA A 75 7.08 -3.99 8.86
C ALA A 75 6.34 -2.78 9.44
N SER A 76 6.64 -2.44 10.68
CA SER A 76 6.03 -1.28 11.34
C SER A 76 7.08 -0.46 12.06
N SER A 77 6.83 0.84 12.14
CA SER A 77 7.56 1.75 13.02
C SER A 77 6.57 2.52 13.88
N SER A 78 6.96 2.82 15.11
CA SER A 78 6.16 3.68 15.98
C SER A 78 7.02 4.70 16.70
N ASP A 79 6.52 5.92 16.73
CA ASP A 79 7.09 7.02 17.50
C ASP A 79 6.05 7.52 18.52
N SER A 80 6.54 7.91 19.69
CA SER A 80 5.71 8.47 20.76
C SER A 80 6.39 9.69 21.35
N ASP A 81 5.90 10.88 21.00
CA ASP A 81 6.41 12.14 21.54
C ASP A 81 5.33 12.86 22.35
N HIS A 82 5.60 13.12 23.64
CA HIS A 82 4.67 13.78 24.56
C HIS A 82 3.24 13.20 24.56
N GLY A 83 3.11 11.89 24.34
CA GLY A 83 1.82 11.19 24.30
C GLY A 83 1.11 11.21 22.94
N LYS A 84 1.70 11.85 21.92
CA LYS A 84 1.26 11.72 20.51
C LYS A 84 1.90 10.48 19.91
N LYS A 85 1.09 9.61 19.34
CA LYS A 85 1.53 8.38 18.68
C LYS A 85 1.53 8.55 17.17
N ILE A 86 2.59 8.07 16.54
CA ILE A 86 2.68 7.88 15.09
C ILE A 86 2.97 6.41 14.87
N ILE A 87 2.22 5.77 13.97
CA ILE A 87 2.44 4.39 13.54
C ILE A 87 2.49 4.40 12.02
N GLU A 88 3.58 3.91 11.49
CA GLU A 88 3.82 3.73 10.06
C GLU A 88 3.89 2.24 9.76
N LEU A 89 3.25 1.86 8.65
CA LEU A 89 3.21 0.48 8.16
C LEU A 89 3.79 0.43 6.76
N ASP A 90 4.71 -0.51 6.57
CA ASP A 90 5.36 -0.83 5.31
C ASP A 90 4.93 -2.24 4.91
N GLY A 91 3.98 -2.33 3.97
CA GLY A 91 3.48 -3.61 3.46
C GLY A 91 4.34 -4.09 2.30
N MET A 92 4.76 -5.36 2.33
CA MET A 92 5.63 -6.00 1.34
C MET A 92 4.94 -7.27 0.83
N TYR A 93 4.36 -7.21 -0.37
CA TYR A 93 3.47 -8.26 -0.89
C TYR A 93 3.90 -8.76 -2.26
N ASN A 94 3.78 -10.08 -2.44
CA ASN A 94 3.81 -10.74 -3.72
C ASN A 94 2.39 -10.85 -4.27
N ILE A 95 2.20 -10.52 -5.55
CA ILE A 95 0.93 -10.64 -6.25
C ILE A 95 1.12 -11.64 -7.39
N SER A 96 0.30 -12.69 -7.42
CA SER A 96 0.25 -13.60 -8.55
C SER A 96 -0.98 -13.31 -9.41
N THR A 97 -0.76 -13.17 -10.71
CA THR A 97 -1.81 -13.03 -11.71
C THR A 97 -1.86 -14.26 -12.61
N SER A 98 -2.82 -14.32 -13.54
CA SER A 98 -2.85 -15.35 -14.58
C SER A 98 -1.72 -15.26 -15.62
N SER A 99 -0.95 -14.17 -15.64
CA SER A 99 0.15 -13.93 -16.60
C SER A 99 1.50 -13.85 -15.91
N GLU A 100 1.63 -12.93 -14.97
CA GLU A 100 2.91 -12.54 -14.35
C GLU A 100 2.82 -12.54 -12.81
N LYS A 101 3.98 -12.40 -12.17
CA LYS A 101 4.10 -12.13 -10.74
C LYS A 101 4.72 -10.77 -10.51
N TYR A 102 4.31 -10.13 -9.42
CA TYR A 102 4.73 -8.79 -9.05
C TYR A 102 5.13 -8.74 -7.58
N HIS A 103 6.09 -7.87 -7.27
CA HIS A 103 6.33 -7.39 -5.92
C HIS A 103 5.70 -6.00 -5.79
N MET A 104 4.85 -5.81 -4.78
CA MET A 104 4.25 -4.53 -4.43
C MET A 104 4.64 -4.16 -3.01
N ASN A 105 5.17 -2.94 -2.86
CA ASN A 105 5.32 -2.30 -1.58
C ASN A 105 4.28 -1.18 -1.45
N PHE A 106 3.70 -1.03 -0.26
CA PHE A 106 2.94 0.17 0.07
C PHE A 106 3.36 0.72 1.42
N TYR A 107 3.16 2.03 1.58
CA TYR A 107 3.55 2.75 2.77
C TYR A 107 2.39 3.63 3.22
N MET A 108 2.06 3.55 4.50
CA MET A 108 0.95 4.30 5.10
C MET A 108 1.23 4.69 6.55
N TYR A 109 0.57 5.75 6.98
CA TYR A 109 0.34 5.97 8.41
C TYR A 109 -1.01 5.34 8.78
N SER A 110 -0.99 4.34 9.67
CA SER A 110 -2.22 3.82 10.31
C SER A 110 -2.70 4.76 11.41
N GLN A 111 -1.77 5.43 12.08
CA GLN A 111 -2.06 6.46 13.08
C GLN A 111 -1.05 7.61 12.99
N ASN A 112 -1.53 8.84 13.10
CA ASN A 112 -0.69 10.01 13.23
C ASN A 112 -1.41 11.11 14.04
N ASP A 113 -1.12 11.15 15.35
CA ASP A 113 -1.74 12.11 16.27
C ASP A 113 -1.22 13.55 16.06
N SER A 114 -0.09 13.70 15.37
CA SER A 114 0.49 15.00 15.04
C SER A 114 -0.13 15.62 13.78
N ASP A 115 -0.54 14.80 12.82
CA ASP A 115 -1.24 15.21 11.60
C ASP A 115 -2.21 14.11 11.11
N SER A 116 -3.49 14.26 11.44
CA SER A 116 -4.52 13.31 11.03
C SER A 116 -4.75 13.27 9.51
N LYS A 117 -4.27 14.26 8.75
CA LYS A 117 -4.37 14.29 7.28
C LYS A 117 -3.29 13.46 6.59
N ALA A 118 -2.29 13.02 7.35
CA ALA A 118 -1.26 12.10 6.88
C ALA A 118 -1.71 10.64 6.94
N VAL A 119 -2.78 10.31 7.70
CA VAL A 119 -3.31 8.94 7.84
C VAL A 119 -3.85 8.41 6.51
N GLY A 120 -3.43 7.21 6.15
CA GLY A 120 -3.69 6.55 4.86
C GLY A 120 -2.42 6.36 4.02
N LEU A 121 -2.59 5.83 2.81
CA LEU A 121 -1.48 5.58 1.89
C LEU A 121 -0.78 6.87 1.49
N TYR A 122 0.55 6.79 1.37
CA TYR A 122 1.34 7.86 0.79
C TYR A 122 2.28 7.38 -0.32
N LYS A 123 2.55 6.07 -0.40
CA LYS A 123 3.38 5.51 -1.46
C LYS A 123 2.91 4.10 -1.85
N ILE A 124 2.90 3.82 -3.15
CA ILE A 124 2.81 2.47 -3.72
C ILE A 124 3.95 2.32 -4.72
N GLU A 125 4.64 1.20 -4.65
CA GLU A 125 5.66 0.78 -5.61
C GLU A 125 5.34 -0.62 -6.08
N ILE A 126 5.45 -0.89 -7.38
CA ILE A 126 5.25 -2.23 -7.93
C ILE A 126 6.23 -2.50 -9.07
N ALA A 127 6.74 -3.72 -9.13
CA ALA A 127 7.61 -4.20 -10.21
C ALA A 127 7.33 -5.68 -10.47
N LEU A 128 7.69 -6.18 -11.65
CA LEU A 128 7.64 -7.60 -11.97
C LEU A 128 8.65 -8.37 -11.12
N GLU A 129 8.34 -9.62 -10.77
CA GLU A 129 9.29 -10.55 -10.13
C GLU A 129 10.60 -10.65 -10.93
N SER A 130 10.52 -10.61 -12.27
CA SER A 130 11.70 -10.63 -13.14
C SER A 130 12.56 -9.38 -13.06
N GLU A 131 11.97 -8.20 -12.87
CA GLU A 131 12.71 -6.93 -12.70
C GLU A 131 13.40 -6.91 -11.34
N VAL A 132 12.69 -7.32 -10.28
CA VAL A 132 13.24 -7.36 -8.91
C VAL A 132 14.40 -8.36 -8.79
N ALA A 133 14.40 -9.40 -9.61
CA ALA A 133 15.48 -10.38 -9.68
C ALA A 133 16.76 -9.89 -10.38
N GLU A 134 16.76 -8.70 -10.99
CA GLU A 134 17.95 -8.12 -11.62
C GLU A 134 18.95 -7.60 -10.57
N ASP A 135 20.24 -7.87 -10.75
CA ASP A 135 21.31 -7.54 -9.78
C ASP A 135 21.40 -6.02 -9.47
N ASN A 136 20.96 -5.18 -10.40
CA ASN A 136 20.99 -3.71 -10.30
C ASN A 136 19.64 -3.12 -9.85
N PHE A 137 18.65 -3.93 -9.51
CA PHE A 137 17.35 -3.45 -9.11
C PHE A 137 17.39 -2.77 -7.73
N ILE A 138 16.84 -1.55 -7.65
CA ILE A 138 16.75 -0.79 -6.40
C ILE A 138 15.42 -0.04 -6.35
N TRP A 139 14.76 -0.10 -5.19
CA TRP A 139 13.63 0.77 -4.84
C TRP A 139 14.12 2.18 -4.46
N ASP A 140 14.52 2.98 -5.45
CA ASP A 140 14.97 4.38 -5.27
C ASP A 140 13.94 5.38 -5.83
N ASN A 141 12.72 5.34 -5.30
CA ASN A 141 11.67 6.29 -5.67
C ASN A 141 11.48 7.38 -4.61
N PRO A 142 10.98 8.56 -5.01
CA PRO A 142 10.57 9.61 -4.08
C PRO A 142 9.63 9.10 -2.98
N PRO A 143 9.64 9.73 -1.80
CA PRO A 143 8.91 9.25 -0.62
C PRO A 143 7.38 9.27 -0.77
N ASN A 144 6.81 9.96 -1.76
CA ASN A 144 5.37 10.05 -1.95
C ASN A 144 5.03 9.88 -3.44
N GLY A 145 4.13 8.94 -3.77
CA GLY A 145 3.72 8.69 -5.14
C GLY A 145 3.28 7.27 -5.43
N ILE A 146 3.01 7.03 -6.71
CA ILE A 146 2.76 5.69 -7.26
C ILE A 146 3.81 5.47 -8.34
N PHE A 147 4.51 4.35 -8.26
CA PHE A 147 5.64 3.99 -9.11
C PHE A 147 5.47 2.57 -9.63
N VAL A 148 5.71 2.38 -10.93
CA VAL A 148 5.59 1.10 -11.64
C VAL A 148 6.91 0.79 -12.34
N GLY A 149 7.41 -0.43 -12.21
CA GLY A 149 8.71 -0.88 -12.73
C GLY A 149 9.92 -0.44 -11.87
N GLY A 150 11.09 -0.98 -12.22
CA GLY A 150 12.39 -0.51 -11.74
C GLY A 150 12.98 0.54 -12.68
N GLN A 151 13.59 1.61 -12.16
CA GLN A 151 14.30 2.56 -13.02
C GLN A 151 15.56 1.90 -13.57
N ASN A 152 15.66 1.84 -14.91
CA ASN A 152 16.91 1.65 -15.64
C ASN A 152 17.65 2.97 -15.80
#